data_AF-A0A924MHG9-F1
#
_entry.id   AF-A0A924MHG9-F1
#
_cell.length_a   1.000
_cell.length_b   1.000
_cell.length_c   1.000
_cell.angle_alpha   90.00
_cell.angle_beta   90.00
_cell.angle_gamma   90.00
#
_symmetry.space_group_name_H-M   'P 1'
#
loop_
_entity.id
_entity.type
_entity.pdbx_description
1 polymer ?
#
loop_
_entity_poly.entity_id
_entity_poly.type
_entity_poly.pdbx_seq_one_letter_code
_entity_poly.pdbx_strand_id
1 'polypeptide(L)'
;LACLTDLIDAYQPKELVFLGDLFHSDINNDFVWFQLWREMHQKVSMTLIKGNHDILPPHFYKQMKLDVVNVMCIGEFDLYHDLPKNPQKRYVLSGHIHPGVKIHGKARQIITLACFYFGPNNAVLPAFGKFTGKAIIKLKEGEISFAIAGKKIVPIKFNK
;
A
#
# COMPACT_ATOMS: atom_id res chain seq x y z
N LEU A 1 2.92 -6.08 -12.11
CA LEU A 1 1.86 -5.82 -13.11
C LEU A 1 0.92 -7.00 -13.30
N ALA A 2 1.38 -8.23 -13.60
CA ALA A 2 0.49 -9.40 -13.73
C ALA A 2 -0.50 -9.58 -12.56
N CYS A 3 -0.02 -9.54 -11.31
CA CYS A 3 -0.89 -9.61 -10.12
C CYS A 3 -1.94 -8.48 -10.08
N LEU A 4 -1.59 -7.26 -10.53
CA LEU A 4 -2.57 -6.16 -10.62
C LEU A 4 -3.59 -6.41 -11.72
N THR A 5 -3.17 -6.95 -12.88
CA THR A 5 -4.08 -7.36 -13.95
C THR A 5 -5.08 -8.40 -13.45
N ASP A 6 -4.62 -9.46 -12.77
CA ASP A 6 -5.50 -10.48 -12.20
C ASP A 6 -6.56 -9.87 -11.26
N LEU A 7 -6.16 -8.89 -10.44
CA LEU A 7 -7.07 -8.18 -9.53
C LEU A 7 -8.06 -7.26 -10.28
N ILE A 8 -7.59 -6.52 -11.29
CA ILE A 8 -8.48 -5.69 -12.12
C ILE A 8 -9.50 -6.56 -12.83
N ASP A 9 -9.07 -7.69 -13.40
CA ASP A 9 -9.94 -8.59 -14.13
C ASP A 9 -10.97 -9.25 -13.22
N ALA A 10 -10.55 -9.66 -12.01
CA ALA A 10 -11.42 -10.31 -11.04
C ALA A 10 -12.46 -9.35 -10.43
N TYR A 11 -12.07 -8.11 -10.11
CA TYR A 11 -12.92 -7.18 -9.35
C TYR A 11 -13.54 -6.06 -10.19
N GLN A 12 -13.09 -5.87 -11.44
CA GLN A 12 -13.57 -4.83 -12.36
C GLN A 12 -13.70 -3.44 -11.69
N PRO A 13 -12.65 -2.93 -11.02
CA PRO A 13 -12.74 -1.67 -10.30
C PRO A 13 -12.89 -0.50 -11.28
N LYS A 14 -13.64 0.53 -10.87
CA LYS A 14 -13.69 1.80 -11.60
C LYS A 14 -12.42 2.63 -11.38
N GLU A 15 -11.80 2.48 -10.21
CA GLU A 15 -10.66 3.27 -9.76
C GLU A 15 -9.62 2.39 -9.05
N LEU A 16 -8.35 2.67 -9.31
CA LEU A 16 -7.20 2.10 -8.61
C LEU A 16 -6.39 3.24 -7.99
N VAL A 17 -6.18 3.17 -6.66
CA VAL A 17 -5.40 4.17 -5.92
C VAL A 17 -4.10 3.55 -5.43
N PHE A 18 -2.97 4.14 -5.83
CA PHE A 18 -1.64 3.78 -5.35
C PHE A 18 -1.27 4.64 -4.15
N LEU A 19 -0.96 4.03 -3.00
CA LEU A 19 -0.53 4.72 -1.77
C LEU A 19 0.98 5.03 -1.79
N GLY A 20 1.44 5.59 -2.92
CA GLY A 20 2.82 6.02 -3.16
C GLY A 20 3.81 4.89 -3.46
N ASP A 21 5.04 5.32 -3.73
CA ASP A 21 6.19 4.51 -4.09
C ASP A 21 5.90 3.56 -5.27
N LEU A 22 5.27 4.12 -6.32
CA LEU A 22 4.93 3.38 -7.52
C LEU A 22 6.19 3.12 -8.38
N PHE A 23 7.10 4.10 -8.42
CA PHE A 23 8.36 3.98 -9.13
C PHE A 23 9.55 4.21 -8.21
N HIS A 24 10.63 3.49 -8.47
CA HIS A 24 11.93 3.89 -7.95
C HIS A 24 12.41 5.13 -8.71
N SER A 25 13.24 5.94 -8.07
CA SER A 25 13.57 7.34 -8.38
C SER A 25 13.97 7.69 -9.83
N ASP A 26 14.22 6.70 -10.67
CA ASP A 26 14.79 6.84 -12.01
C ASP A 26 13.92 6.15 -13.05
N ILE A 27 13.92 6.72 -14.26
CA ILE A 27 13.27 6.09 -15.42
C ILE A 27 14.05 4.83 -15.75
N ASN A 28 13.35 3.70 -15.65
CA ASN A 28 13.90 2.39 -15.92
C ASN A 28 12.90 1.59 -16.76
N ASN A 29 13.19 0.30 -16.97
CA ASN A 29 12.27 -0.58 -17.69
C ASN A 29 10.89 -0.67 -17.01
N ASP A 30 10.79 -0.52 -15.69
CA ASP A 30 9.51 -0.57 -14.97
C ASP A 30 8.58 0.56 -15.41
N PHE A 31 9.11 1.75 -15.70
CA PHE A 31 8.36 2.85 -16.28
C PHE A 31 7.73 2.47 -17.62
N VAL A 32 8.55 1.93 -18.54
CA VAL A 32 8.10 1.52 -19.89
C VAL A 32 7.04 0.42 -19.80
N TRP A 33 7.28 -0.59 -18.95
CA TRP A 33 6.32 -1.68 -18.74
C TRP A 33 5.01 -1.19 -18.11
N PHE A 34 5.08 -0.25 -17.16
CA PHE A 34 3.90 0.33 -16.57
C PHE A 34 3.08 1.13 -17.59
N GLN A 35 3.74 1.91 -18.45
CA GLN A 35 3.05 2.68 -19.49
C GLN A 35 2.30 1.76 -20.47
N LEU A 36 2.95 0.71 -20.97
CA LEU A 36 2.30 -0.28 -21.84
C LEU A 36 1.14 -0.99 -21.13
N TRP A 37 1.33 -1.37 -19.87
CA TRP A 37 0.27 -1.97 -19.07
C TRP A 37 -0.91 -1.03 -18.84
N ARG A 38 -0.64 0.26 -18.58
CA ARG A 38 -1.66 1.29 -18.39
C ARG A 38 -2.53 1.48 -19.62
N GLU A 39 -1.95 1.36 -20.83
CA GLU A 39 -2.68 1.42 -22.10
C GLU A 39 -3.70 0.28 -22.27
N MET A 40 -3.44 -0.88 -21.65
CA MET A 40 -4.38 -2.01 -21.65
C MET A 40 -5.56 -1.79 -20.67
N HIS A 41 -5.39 -0.94 -19.66
CA HIS A 41 -6.37 -0.71 -18.59
C HIS A 41 -6.95 0.72 -18.60
N GLN A 42 -7.15 1.30 -19.80
CA GLN A 42 -7.63 2.69 -19.96
C GLN A 42 -8.98 2.99 -19.33
N LYS A 43 -9.83 1.98 -19.11
CA LYS A 43 -11.16 2.13 -18.49
C LYS A 43 -11.11 2.34 -16.97
N VAL A 44 -10.00 2.00 -16.33
CA VAL A 44 -9.81 2.17 -14.88
C VAL A 44 -9.13 3.51 -14.65
N SER A 45 -9.74 4.38 -13.83
CA SER A 45 -9.08 5.60 -13.36
C SER A 45 -7.96 5.22 -12.40
N MET A 46 -6.82 5.91 -12.48
CA MET A 46 -5.65 5.57 -11.68
C MET A 46 -5.11 6.82 -11.02
N THR A 47 -5.09 6.80 -9.70
CA THR A 47 -4.63 7.91 -8.85
C THR A 47 -3.40 7.47 -8.07
N LEU A 48 -2.33 8.25 -8.14
CA LEU A 48 -1.12 8.07 -7.34
C LEU A 48 -1.11 9.10 -6.22
N ILE A 49 -1.13 8.63 -4.98
CA ILE A 49 -0.82 9.45 -3.81
C ILE A 49 0.69 9.52 -3.70
N LYS A 50 1.27 10.69 -3.90
CA LYS A 50 2.70 10.87 -4.07
C LYS A 50 3.48 10.39 -2.83
N GLY A 51 4.32 9.36 -3.04
CA GLY A 51 5.27 8.87 -2.06
C GLY A 51 6.62 9.59 -2.08
N ASN A 52 7.50 9.23 -1.15
CA ASN A 52 8.81 9.84 -1.07
C ASN A 52 9.76 9.39 -2.19
N HIS A 53 9.49 8.25 -2.84
CA HIS A 53 10.24 7.78 -4.00
C HIS A 53 9.67 8.24 -5.35
N ASP A 54 8.44 8.76 -5.38
CA ASP A 54 7.76 9.25 -6.59
C ASP A 54 8.26 10.63 -7.02
N ILE A 55 9.55 10.73 -7.37
CA ILE A 55 10.25 11.98 -7.66
C ILE A 55 10.30 12.35 -9.16
N LEU A 56 9.72 11.52 -10.04
CA LEU A 56 9.73 11.80 -11.48
C LEU A 56 9.07 13.16 -11.79
N PRO A 57 9.51 13.85 -12.86
CA PRO A 57 8.86 15.07 -13.31
C PRO A 57 7.36 14.86 -13.62
N PRO A 58 6.46 15.82 -13.31
CA PRO A 58 5.01 15.68 -13.47
C PRO A 58 4.52 15.22 -14.85
N HIS A 59 5.25 15.58 -15.92
CA HIS A 59 4.87 15.22 -17.28
C HIS A 59 4.91 13.70 -17.54
N PHE A 60 5.78 12.95 -16.85
CA PHE A 60 5.84 11.49 -16.96
C PHE A 60 4.57 10.82 -16.43
N TYR A 61 4.10 11.23 -15.25
CA TYR A 61 2.83 10.72 -14.72
C TYR A 61 1.63 11.08 -15.61
N LYS A 62 1.65 12.28 -16.19
CA LYS A 62 0.61 12.72 -17.12
C LYS A 62 0.57 11.89 -18.40
N GLN A 63 1.74 11.51 -18.94
CA GLN A 63 1.84 10.59 -20.08
C GLN A 63 1.22 9.21 -19.75
N MET A 64 1.37 8.75 -18.51
CA MET A 64 0.74 7.52 -18.01
C MET A 64 -0.73 7.70 -17.59
N LYS A 65 -1.36 8.87 -17.85
CA LYS A 65 -2.75 9.14 -17.46
C LYS A 65 -3.00 8.80 -15.97
N LEU A 66 -2.05 9.18 -15.12
CA LEU A 66 -2.16 9.08 -13.66
C LEU A 66 -2.48 10.45 -13.08
N ASP A 67 -3.49 10.50 -12.23
CA ASP A 67 -3.76 11.67 -11.40
C ASP A 67 -2.85 11.61 -10.17
N VAL A 68 -1.97 12.59 -9.99
CA VAL A 68 -1.02 12.62 -8.87
C VAL A 68 -1.46 13.65 -7.85
N VAL A 69 -1.69 13.18 -6.62
CA VAL A 69 -2.16 14.00 -5.50
C VAL A 69 -1.32 13.75 -4.25
N ASN A 70 -1.34 14.66 -3.28
CA ASN A 70 -0.66 14.42 -1.99
C ASN A 70 -1.57 13.71 -0.98
N VAL A 71 -2.89 13.83 -1.16
CA VAL A 71 -3.93 13.23 -0.31
C VAL A 71 -5.16 12.99 -1.17
N MET A 72 -5.90 11.92 -0.87
CA MET A 72 -7.20 11.65 -1.49
C MET A 72 -8.23 11.36 -0.39
N CYS A 73 -9.38 12.03 -0.47
CA CYS A 73 -10.47 11.84 0.49
C CYS A 73 -11.54 10.94 -0.14
N ILE A 74 -11.88 9.83 0.52
CA ILE A 74 -12.93 8.89 0.07
C ILE A 74 -13.85 8.56 1.25
N GLY A 75 -15.12 8.97 1.19
CA GLY A 75 -16.08 8.69 2.26
C GLY A 75 -15.63 9.31 3.59
N GLU A 76 -15.30 8.49 4.58
CA GLU A 76 -14.74 8.89 5.90
C GLU A 76 -13.22 8.68 6.02
N PHE A 77 -12.58 8.29 4.93
CA PHE A 77 -11.16 7.99 4.88
C PHE A 77 -10.35 9.10 4.24
N ASP A 78 -9.16 9.32 4.78
CA ASP A 78 -8.09 10.07 4.11
C ASP A 78 -6.98 9.11 3.75
N LEU A 79 -6.62 9.08 2.47
CA LEU A 79 -5.56 8.24 1.97
C LEU A 79 -4.28 9.09 1.87
N TYR A 80 -3.21 8.59 2.48
CA TYR A 80 -1.89 9.20 2.49
C TYR A 80 -0.84 8.16 2.08
N HIS A 81 0.31 8.62 1.61
CA HIS A 81 1.46 7.73 1.50
C HIS A 81 2.02 7.38 2.90
N ASP A 82 2.33 8.41 3.69
CA ASP A 82 2.82 8.29 5.07
C ASP A 82 1.87 9.00 6.05
N LEU A 83 1.89 8.61 7.32
CA LEU A 83 1.00 9.18 8.33
C LEU A 83 1.27 10.69 8.48
N PRO A 84 0.24 11.54 8.33
CA PRO A 84 0.41 12.97 8.49
C PRO A 84 0.73 13.29 9.95
N LYS A 85 1.58 14.30 10.18
CA LYS A 85 1.90 14.77 11.55
C LYS A 85 0.66 15.27 12.30
N ASN A 86 -0.28 15.88 11.57
CA ASN A 86 -1.53 16.41 12.08
C ASN A 86 -2.69 15.85 11.24
N PRO A 87 -3.15 14.62 11.51
CA PRO A 87 -4.29 14.05 10.82
C PRO A 87 -5.54 14.89 11.09
N GLN A 88 -6.43 14.99 10.10
CA GLN A 88 -7.76 15.54 10.33
C GLN A 88 -8.61 14.56 11.16
N LYS A 89 -9.89 14.90 11.42
CA LYS A 89 -10.83 14.06 12.20
C LYS A 89 -11.25 12.76 11.48
N ARG A 90 -10.63 12.41 10.35
CA ARG A 90 -10.99 11.29 9.46
C ARG A 90 -10.02 10.12 9.67
N TYR A 91 -10.47 8.91 9.33
CA TYR A 91 -9.64 7.71 9.52
C TYR A 91 -8.59 7.61 8.40
N VAL A 92 -7.32 7.49 8.75
CA VAL A 92 -6.23 7.52 7.77
C VAL A 92 -5.90 6.13 7.25
N LEU A 93 -5.80 5.96 5.93
CA LEU A 93 -5.20 4.79 5.29
C LEU A 93 -3.84 5.18 4.71
N SER A 94 -2.77 4.51 5.12
CA SER A 94 -1.41 4.81 4.65
C SER A 94 -0.59 3.60 4.24
N GLY A 95 0.52 3.84 3.55
CA GLY A 95 1.53 2.86 3.18
C GLY A 95 2.87 3.15 3.86
N HIS A 96 3.91 3.34 3.04
CA HIS A 96 5.27 3.77 3.39
C HIS A 96 6.09 2.79 4.27
N ILE A 97 5.67 2.56 5.51
CA ILE A 97 6.50 1.86 6.50
C ILE A 97 6.58 0.34 6.31
N HIS A 98 5.71 -0.21 5.44
CA HIS A 98 5.63 -1.64 5.14
C HIS A 98 5.48 -2.50 6.41
N PRO A 99 4.31 -2.45 7.07
CA PRO A 99 4.09 -3.07 8.37
C PRO A 99 4.34 -4.58 8.33
N GLY A 100 5.06 -5.06 9.35
CA GLY A 100 5.29 -6.48 9.58
C GLY A 100 5.04 -6.87 11.03
N VAL A 101 4.67 -8.13 11.24
CA VAL A 101 4.42 -8.70 12.56
C VAL A 101 5.22 -9.98 12.75
N LYS A 102 5.73 -10.17 13.97
CA LYS A 102 6.45 -11.39 14.35
C LYS A 102 5.46 -12.46 14.76
N ILE A 103 5.61 -13.66 14.19
CA ILE A 103 4.86 -14.84 14.56
C ILE A 103 5.84 -15.86 15.14
N HIS A 104 5.48 -16.40 16.30
CA HIS A 104 6.23 -17.44 16.98
C HIS A 104 5.68 -18.81 16.59
N GLY A 105 6.55 -19.64 16.00
CA GLY A 105 6.27 -21.02 15.63
C GLY A 105 6.76 -22.01 16.69
N LYS A 106 6.67 -23.30 16.35
CA LYS A 106 7.23 -24.39 17.16
C LYS A 106 8.76 -24.25 17.26
N ALA A 107 9.33 -24.84 18.31
CA ALA A 107 10.79 -24.87 18.53
C ALA A 107 11.46 -23.47 18.50
N ARG A 108 10.78 -22.44 19.03
CA ARG A 108 11.27 -21.05 19.11
C ARG A 108 11.55 -20.39 17.75
N GLN A 109 10.99 -20.90 16.65
CA GLN A 109 11.09 -20.23 15.36
C GLN A 109 10.34 -18.89 15.40
N ILE A 110 10.94 -17.86 14.81
CA ILE A 110 10.31 -16.54 14.66
C ILE A 110 10.33 -16.20 13.18
N ILE A 111 9.16 -15.91 12.63
CA ILE A 111 9.03 -15.41 11.26
C ILE A 111 8.42 -14.01 11.29
N THR A 112 8.86 -13.14 10.38
CA THR A 112 8.24 -11.84 10.17
C THR A 112 7.40 -11.90 8.91
N LEU A 113 6.10 -11.68 9.05
CA LEU A 113 5.18 -11.60 7.91
C LEU A 113 4.76 -10.15 7.68
N ALA A 114 4.51 -9.79 6.41
CA ALA A 114 3.81 -8.56 6.10
C ALA A 114 2.41 -8.63 6.73
N CYS A 115 1.85 -7.49 7.12
CA CYS A 115 0.54 -7.47 7.71
C CYS A 115 -0.25 -6.23 7.33
N PHE A 116 -1.57 -6.31 7.43
CA PHE A 116 -2.38 -5.11 7.59
C PHE A 116 -2.34 -4.71 9.06
N TYR A 117 -2.21 -3.42 9.35
CA TYR A 117 -2.28 -2.90 10.71
C TYR A 117 -3.46 -1.93 10.82
N PHE A 118 -4.21 -2.04 11.91
CA PHE A 118 -5.35 -1.19 12.23
C PHE A 118 -5.21 -0.68 13.66
N GLY A 119 -5.03 0.63 13.79
CA GLY A 119 -5.13 1.37 15.04
C GLY A 119 -6.47 2.12 15.15
N PRO A 120 -6.67 2.90 16.23
CA PRO A 120 -7.92 3.61 16.48
C PRO A 120 -8.27 4.67 15.42
N ASN A 121 -7.26 5.34 14.85
CA ASN A 121 -7.45 6.47 13.93
C ASN A 121 -6.79 6.26 12.56
N ASN A 122 -6.06 5.17 12.36
CA ASN A 122 -5.36 4.90 11.12
C ASN A 122 -5.14 3.40 10.89
N ALA A 123 -5.04 3.03 9.62
CA ALA A 123 -4.55 1.74 9.18
C ALA A 123 -3.34 1.92 8.26
N VAL A 124 -2.45 0.93 8.31
CA VAL A 124 -1.29 0.87 7.42
C VAL A 124 -1.38 -0.40 6.59
N LEU A 125 -1.34 -0.23 5.27
CA LEU A 125 -1.37 -1.32 4.30
C LEU A 125 0.04 -1.88 4.09
N PRO A 126 0.16 -3.21 3.89
CA PRO A 126 1.42 -3.84 3.54
C PRO A 126 1.88 -3.41 2.14
N ALA A 127 3.18 -3.50 1.88
CA ALA A 127 3.70 -3.35 0.53
C ALA A 127 3.05 -4.36 -0.42
N PHE A 128 2.62 -3.89 -1.59
CA PHE A 128 2.16 -4.77 -2.66
C PHE A 128 3.35 -5.50 -3.34
N GLY A 129 4.52 -4.84 -3.37
CA GLY A 129 5.77 -5.40 -3.91
C GLY A 129 6.38 -6.51 -3.04
N LYS A 130 7.16 -7.41 -3.65
CA LYS A 130 7.75 -8.58 -2.98
C LYS A 130 8.98 -8.29 -2.13
N PHE A 131 9.74 -7.23 -2.43
CA PHE A 131 11.08 -6.99 -1.89
C PHE A 131 11.15 -5.73 -1.05
N THR A 132 10.38 -5.67 0.04
CA THR A 132 10.45 -4.57 0.98
C THR A 132 10.89 -5.02 2.37
N GLY A 133 11.72 -4.20 3.01
CA GLY A 133 11.93 -4.27 4.45
C GLY A 133 10.60 -4.08 5.19
N LYS A 134 10.49 -4.63 6.40
CA LYS A 134 9.25 -4.57 7.19
C LYS A 134 9.47 -3.82 8.49
N ALA A 135 8.69 -2.77 8.74
CA ALA A 135 8.65 -2.13 10.05
C ALA A 135 7.89 -3.03 11.03
N ILE A 136 8.58 -3.55 12.05
CA ILE A 136 7.96 -4.45 13.02
C ILE A 136 7.00 -3.66 13.90
N ILE A 137 5.71 -3.95 13.77
CA ILE A 137 4.66 -3.36 14.59
C ILE A 137 4.54 -4.15 15.90
N LYS A 138 4.59 -3.43 17.02
CA LYS A 138 4.20 -3.93 18.34
C LYS A 138 2.80 -3.41 18.64
N LEU A 139 1.82 -4.31 18.62
CA LEU A 139 0.43 -3.97 18.92
C LEU A 139 0.29 -3.44 20.34
N LYS A 140 -0.57 -2.44 20.51
CA LYS A 140 -1.09 -1.97 21.81
C LYS A 140 -2.51 -2.48 22.04
N GLU A 141 -3.03 -2.28 23.25
CA GLU A 141 -4.42 -2.61 23.57
C GLU A 141 -5.38 -1.84 22.63
N GLY A 142 -6.36 -2.56 22.06
CA GLY A 142 -7.30 -2.03 21.08
C GLY A 142 -6.81 -2.02 19.63
N GLU A 143 -5.53 -2.30 19.37
CA GLU A 143 -4.99 -2.40 18.01
C GLU A 143 -5.05 -3.84 17.48
N ILE A 144 -5.21 -3.98 16.16
CA ILE A 144 -5.30 -5.28 15.49
C ILE A 144 -4.34 -5.31 14.31
N SER A 145 -3.71 -6.46 14.10
CA SER A 145 -3.00 -6.72 12.86
C SER A 145 -3.49 -8.00 12.20
N PHE A 146 -3.44 -8.04 10.88
CA PHE A 146 -3.76 -9.23 10.10
C PHE A 146 -2.53 -9.64 9.29
N ALA A 147 -1.87 -10.71 9.70
CA ALA A 147 -0.68 -11.23 9.03
C ALA A 147 -1.04 -11.92 7.71
N ILE A 148 -0.23 -11.70 6.68
CA ILE A 148 -0.35 -12.35 5.37
C ILE A 148 0.51 -13.61 5.38
N ALA A 149 -0.13 -14.78 5.46
CA ALA A 149 0.50 -16.09 5.47
C ALA A 149 0.17 -16.84 4.16
N GLY A 150 0.95 -16.57 3.11
CA GLY A 150 0.67 -17.08 1.77
C GLY A 150 -0.65 -16.51 1.23
N LYS A 151 -1.63 -17.39 0.95
CA LYS A 151 -2.98 -16.99 0.50
C LYS A 151 -3.98 -16.81 1.65
N LYS A 152 -3.52 -16.79 2.91
CA LYS A 152 -4.38 -16.68 4.10
C LYS A 152 -4.09 -15.39 4.85
N ILE A 153 -5.14 -14.86 5.46
CA ILE A 153 -5.10 -13.74 6.39
C ILE A 153 -5.30 -14.27 7.81
N VAL A 154 -4.35 -13.99 8.71
CA VAL A 154 -4.37 -14.50 10.09
C VAL A 154 -4.46 -13.33 11.07
N PRO A 155 -5.51 -13.26 11.91
CA PRO A 155 -5.62 -12.20 12.91
C PRO A 155 -4.55 -12.36 14.01
N ILE A 156 -3.83 -11.30 14.28
CA ILE A 156 -2.88 -11.16 15.38
C ILE A 156 -3.45 -10.13 16.35
N LYS A 157 -3.69 -10.56 17.58
CA LYS A 157 -4.18 -9.69 18.66
C LYS A 157 -3.06 -9.34 19.61
N PHE A 158 -3.21 -8.20 20.28
CA PHE A 158 -2.41 -7.88 21.45
C PHE A 158 -2.57 -8.98 22.51
N ASN A 159 -1.44 -9.55 22.94
CA ASN A 159 -1.38 -10.45 24.09
C ASN A 159 -0.67 -9.70 25.22
N LYS A 160 -1.33 -9.63 26.39
CA LYS A 160 -0.78 -9.02 27.62
C LYS A 160 0.45 -9.78 28.12
#